data_AF-A0A1F6ESB7-F1
#
_entry.id   AF-A0A1F6ESB7-F1
#
_cell.length_a   1.000
_cell.length_b   1.000
_cell.length_c   1.000
_cell.angle_alpha   90.00
_cell.angle_beta   90.00
_cell.angle_gamma   90.00
#
_symmetry.space_group_name_H-M   'P 1'
#
loop_
_entity.id
_entity.type
_entity.pdbx_description
1 polymer ?
#
loop_
_entity_poly.entity_id
_entity_poly.type
_entity_poly.pdbx_seq_one_letter_code
_entity_poly.pdbx_strand_id
1 'polypeptide(L)'
;MRTLNDITPPSRRKEVDPLSQPIGSGPLRLNERPPTFPYATLIAVFLVIALSVGALFYFSSAKVEVTPNTVSAAVQSSFTANQSSGALPYEIITAQKVATQSVKSSGSKTVNSSASGNIIIYNKQTKSQRLITNTRFATTAGLIFRIHTAITIPGGSAANPGSITAKVYADQPGSTYNIAPTSFTIPGFAGTPQENLVYARSEVPMTGGASGTVPVLDSAVESQTESALIKALTPDLLAAIEEQVPEGYILVEGASSTFFEKLTPTSSGTTGQVDVKEQGTIIAVIFPNASLAKAVAESITGLDYQGEPLTLASASSLSLSAPRLPDASVSSFAFTLSGTASLIYTIDSTRIAAAVSGKTRSAAEVALTNYPEVKRAVITLRPFWRKTFPQDPSSINVSVANP
;
A
#
# COMPACT_ATOMS: atom_id res chain seq x y z
N MET A 1 -32.64 -57.47 66.36
CA MET A 1 -31.55 -57.73 65.38
C MET A 1 -30.22 -57.34 66.01
N ARG A 2 -29.23 -58.23 65.84
CA ARG A 2 -27.77 -58.14 66.11
C ARG A 2 -27.15 -56.75 65.81
N THR A 3 -26.04 -56.25 66.36
CA THR A 3 -25.10 -56.55 67.48
C THR A 3 -23.93 -55.52 67.40
N LEU A 4 -23.29 -55.20 68.55
CA LEU A 4 -21.85 -54.87 68.79
C LEU A 4 -21.30 -53.53 68.21
N ASN A 5 -20.41 -52.72 68.81
CA ASN A 5 -19.54 -52.69 70.02
C ASN A 5 -19.18 -51.21 70.25
N ASP A 6 -19.17 -50.58 71.43
CA ASP A 6 -18.43 -50.78 72.70
C ASP A 6 -16.89 -50.68 72.60
N ILE A 7 -16.30 -49.70 73.31
CA ILE A 7 -15.32 -49.87 74.41
C ILE A 7 -14.95 -48.48 74.97
N THR A 8 -15.17 -48.32 76.28
CA THR A 8 -14.73 -47.22 77.16
C THR A 8 -13.48 -47.63 77.97
N PRO A 9 -12.73 -46.69 78.58
CA PRO A 9 -11.34 -46.86 78.98
C PRO A 9 -11.17 -47.40 80.41
N PRO A 10 -10.01 -47.95 80.80
CA PRO A 10 -9.73 -48.23 82.20
C PRO A 10 -8.82 -47.16 82.81
N SER A 11 -9.34 -46.53 83.85
CA SER A 11 -8.58 -45.97 84.95
C SER A 11 -8.19 -47.09 85.91
N ARG A 12 -6.93 -47.13 86.37
CA ARG A 12 -6.59 -47.88 87.59
C ARG A 12 -5.41 -47.25 88.33
N ARG A 13 -5.74 -46.74 89.51
CA ARG A 13 -4.85 -46.30 90.59
C ARG A 13 -4.55 -47.50 91.49
N LYS A 14 -3.30 -47.67 91.93
CA LYS A 14 -2.97 -48.42 93.17
C LYS A 14 -1.62 -47.99 93.75
N GLU A 15 -1.70 -47.44 94.96
CA GLU A 15 -0.68 -47.21 96.01
C GLU A 15 -0.50 -48.55 96.79
N VAL A 16 0.61 -48.99 97.42
CA VAL A 16 1.49 -48.42 98.49
C VAL A 16 2.81 -49.26 98.62
N ASP A 17 3.88 -48.62 99.11
CA ASP A 17 5.23 -48.97 99.69
C ASP A 17 5.45 -50.29 100.50
N PRO A 18 6.69 -50.75 100.92
CA PRO A 18 7.87 -49.94 101.35
C PRO A 18 9.34 -50.42 101.07
N LEU A 19 10.28 -49.48 101.24
CA LEU A 19 11.68 -49.53 101.75
C LEU A 19 12.65 -50.66 101.31
N SER A 20 13.67 -50.29 100.52
CA SER A 20 15.08 -50.69 100.73
C SER A 20 16.04 -49.94 99.79
N GLN A 21 16.99 -49.19 100.35
CA GLN A 21 18.26 -48.75 99.71
C GLN A 21 19.39 -49.72 100.15
N PRO A 22 20.62 -49.70 99.58
CA PRO A 22 21.11 -49.07 98.34
C PRO A 22 21.98 -50.04 97.48
N ILE A 23 22.62 -49.52 96.43
CA ILE A 23 23.97 -49.83 95.87
C ILE A 23 23.93 -50.01 94.34
N GLY A 24 24.78 -49.25 93.63
CA GLY A 24 25.18 -49.61 92.26
C GLY A 24 25.32 -48.44 91.30
N SER A 25 26.37 -47.65 91.49
CA SER A 25 26.85 -46.60 90.58
C SER A 25 27.27 -47.15 89.21
N GLY A 26 26.70 -46.58 88.14
CA GLY A 26 27.23 -46.65 86.78
C GLY A 26 26.77 -45.42 86.00
N PRO A 27 27.66 -44.50 85.58
CA PRO A 27 27.23 -43.29 84.89
C PRO A 27 26.80 -43.63 83.45
N LEU A 28 25.53 -43.38 83.15
CA LEU A 28 25.01 -43.30 81.79
C LEU A 28 25.68 -42.12 81.09
N ARG A 29 26.51 -42.40 80.08
CA ARG A 29 27.02 -41.36 79.18
C ARG A 29 25.89 -40.84 78.31
N LEU A 30 25.26 -39.76 78.75
CA LEU A 30 24.45 -38.92 77.88
C LEU A 30 25.39 -38.22 76.90
N ASN A 31 25.28 -38.56 75.63
CA ASN A 31 25.97 -37.88 74.55
C ASN A 31 25.27 -36.52 74.35
N GLU A 32 25.63 -35.55 75.19
CA GLU A 32 25.22 -34.15 75.04
C GLU A 32 25.87 -33.60 73.76
N ARG A 33 25.17 -33.69 72.63
CA ARG A 33 25.45 -32.77 71.52
C ARG A 33 24.99 -31.39 72.01
N PRO A 34 25.89 -30.38 72.09
CA PRO A 34 25.47 -29.05 72.48
C PRO A 34 24.40 -28.56 71.49
N PRO A 35 23.40 -27.78 71.92
CA PRO A 35 22.46 -27.15 71.01
C PRO A 35 23.26 -26.18 70.14
N THR A 36 23.72 -26.64 68.98
CA THR A 36 24.32 -25.77 67.98
C THR A 36 23.16 -24.92 67.47
N PHE A 37 23.10 -23.66 67.93
CA PHE A 37 22.18 -22.67 67.39
C PHE A 37 22.24 -22.77 65.86
N PRO A 38 21.11 -22.93 65.14
CA PRO A 38 21.14 -23.46 63.79
C PRO A 38 21.49 -22.35 62.78
N TYR A 39 22.70 -21.79 62.91
CA TYR A 39 23.22 -20.73 62.05
C TYR A 39 23.20 -21.14 60.57
N ALA A 40 23.44 -22.41 60.25
CA ALA A 40 23.38 -22.92 58.88
C ALA A 40 21.95 -22.84 58.28
N THR A 41 20.90 -23.13 59.06
CA THR A 41 19.52 -23.01 58.58
C THR A 41 19.09 -21.54 58.48
N LEU A 42 19.54 -20.69 59.41
CA LEU A 42 19.32 -19.24 59.33
C LEU A 42 19.99 -18.62 58.10
N ILE A 43 21.23 -19.02 57.79
CA ILE A 43 21.95 -18.58 56.58
C ILE A 43 21.23 -19.06 55.33
N ALA A 44 20.82 -20.34 55.27
CA ALA A 44 20.08 -20.88 54.13
C ALA A 44 18.74 -20.17 53.90
N VAL A 45 17.98 -19.91 54.97
CA VAL A 45 16.71 -19.16 54.92
C VAL A 45 16.96 -17.72 54.45
N PHE A 46 17.99 -17.06 54.97
CA PHE A 46 18.37 -15.71 54.52
C PHE A 46 18.73 -15.69 53.03
N LEU A 47 19.48 -16.68 52.55
CA LEU A 47 19.90 -16.79 51.15
C LEU A 47 18.69 -17.04 50.22
N VAL A 48 17.73 -17.88 50.64
CA VAL A 48 16.47 -18.10 49.93
C VAL A 48 15.61 -16.83 49.90
N ILE A 49 15.52 -16.09 51.01
CA ILE A 49 14.80 -14.80 51.06
C ILE A 49 15.49 -13.79 50.15
N ALA A 50 16.82 -13.65 50.21
CA ALA A 50 17.58 -12.74 49.38
C ALA A 50 17.44 -13.06 47.87
N LEU A 51 17.48 -14.35 47.50
CA LEU A 51 17.23 -14.80 46.13
C LEU A 51 15.77 -14.56 45.70
N SER A 52 14.81 -14.81 46.58
CA SER A 52 13.39 -14.57 46.30
C SER A 52 13.09 -13.09 46.11
N VAL A 53 13.66 -12.23 46.96
CA VAL A 53 13.57 -10.77 46.84
C VAL A 53 14.27 -10.30 45.57
N GLY A 54 15.48 -10.79 45.29
CA GLY A 54 16.20 -10.50 44.04
C GLY A 54 15.40 -10.88 42.80
N ALA A 55 14.79 -12.06 42.79
CA ALA A 55 13.91 -12.51 41.72
C ALA A 55 12.66 -11.62 41.60
N LEU A 56 12.02 -11.21 42.70
CA LEU A 56 10.86 -10.31 42.69
C LEU A 56 11.20 -8.92 42.13
N PHE A 57 12.41 -8.41 42.38
CA PHE A 57 12.87 -7.16 41.78
C PHE A 57 13.25 -7.31 40.30
N TYR A 58 13.85 -8.45 39.93
CA TYR A 58 14.22 -8.76 38.55
C TYR A 58 13.00 -8.98 37.64
N PHE A 59 11.95 -9.66 38.14
CA PHE A 59 10.68 -9.88 37.43
C PHE A 59 9.67 -8.73 37.60
N SER A 60 10.13 -7.58 38.08
CA SER A 60 9.28 -6.40 38.13
C SER A 60 8.91 -5.93 36.73
N SER A 61 7.63 -5.65 36.51
CA SER A 61 7.16 -5.11 35.24
C SER A 61 6.13 -4.02 35.49
N ALA A 62 6.24 -2.90 34.77
CA ALA A 62 5.20 -1.89 34.67
C ALA A 62 4.61 -1.94 33.26
N LYS A 63 3.29 -2.15 33.16
CA LYS A 63 2.57 -2.18 31.90
C LYS A 63 1.41 -1.18 31.92
N VAL A 64 1.24 -0.45 30.82
CA VAL A 64 0.09 0.42 30.58
C VAL A 64 -0.53 0.00 29.27
N GLU A 65 -1.75 -0.52 29.33
CA GLU A 65 -2.53 -0.83 28.14
C GLU A 65 -3.48 0.31 27.84
N VAL A 66 -3.35 0.94 26.68
CA VAL A 66 -4.11 2.13 26.28
C VAL A 66 -5.08 1.77 25.18
N THR A 67 -6.36 2.08 25.37
CA THR A 67 -7.38 2.05 24.32
C THR A 67 -7.49 3.46 23.72
N PRO A 68 -7.23 3.63 22.41
CA PRO A 68 -7.31 4.93 21.77
C PRO A 68 -8.74 5.45 21.75
N ASN A 69 -8.87 6.77 21.71
CA ASN A 69 -10.13 7.43 21.47
C ASN A 69 -10.53 7.30 20.00
N THR A 70 -11.83 7.10 19.77
CA THR A 70 -12.39 6.85 18.46
C THR A 70 -13.60 7.75 18.26
N VAL A 71 -13.61 8.51 17.18
CA VAL A 71 -14.70 9.42 16.84
C VAL A 71 -15.26 9.01 15.48
N SER A 72 -16.58 8.84 15.41
CA SER A 72 -17.28 8.62 14.15
C SER A 72 -18.16 9.81 13.84
N ALA A 73 -17.99 10.41 12.66
CA ALA A 73 -18.74 11.58 12.24
C ALA A 73 -19.08 11.51 10.75
N ALA A 74 -20.23 12.09 10.39
CA ALA A 74 -20.60 12.27 9.00
C ALA A 74 -19.74 13.37 8.37
N VAL A 75 -19.27 13.14 7.16
CA VAL A 75 -18.47 14.07 6.37
C VAL A 75 -19.21 14.37 5.07
N GLN A 76 -19.28 15.65 4.71
CA GLN A 76 -19.79 16.12 3.44
C GLN A 76 -19.11 17.46 3.13
N SER A 77 -17.86 17.40 2.71
CA SER A 77 -17.01 18.59 2.60
C SER A 77 -16.16 18.55 1.34
N SER A 78 -15.83 19.74 0.81
CA SER A 78 -14.91 19.90 -0.31
C SER A 78 -13.48 20.03 0.21
N PHE A 79 -12.57 19.32 -0.43
CA PHE A 79 -11.15 19.30 -0.12
C PHE A 79 -10.33 19.70 -1.34
N THR A 80 -9.12 20.19 -1.09
CA THR A 80 -8.10 20.39 -2.12
C THR A 80 -6.83 19.67 -1.68
N ALA A 81 -6.39 18.72 -2.49
CA ALA A 81 -5.14 18.00 -2.30
C ALA A 81 -4.06 18.51 -3.26
N ASN A 82 -2.80 18.41 -2.85
CA ASN A 82 -1.65 18.84 -3.64
C ASN A 82 -0.77 17.64 -3.97
N GLN A 83 -0.20 17.62 -5.17
CA GLN A 83 0.62 16.48 -5.58
C GLN A 83 1.93 16.46 -4.77
N SER A 84 2.20 15.34 -4.09
CA SER A 84 3.44 15.05 -3.36
C SER A 84 3.87 16.04 -2.24
N SER A 85 3.08 17.06 -1.93
CA SER A 85 3.43 18.10 -0.95
C SER A 85 2.17 18.78 -0.40
N GLY A 86 2.33 19.69 0.59
CA GLY A 86 1.22 20.46 1.17
C GLY A 86 0.54 19.78 2.37
N ALA A 87 -0.60 20.35 2.80
CA ALA A 87 -1.34 19.88 3.96
C ALA A 87 -2.06 18.55 3.71
N LEU A 88 -2.57 18.36 2.49
CA LEU A 88 -3.18 17.12 2.02
C LEU A 88 -2.45 16.66 0.75
N PRO A 89 -1.31 15.97 0.89
CA PRO A 89 -0.62 15.40 -0.26
C PRO A 89 -1.43 14.24 -0.85
N TYR A 90 -1.31 14.05 -2.17
CA TYR A 90 -1.80 12.85 -2.85
C TYR A 90 -0.74 12.28 -3.79
N GLU A 91 -0.89 11.00 -4.10
CA GLU A 91 -0.10 10.28 -5.09
C GLU A 91 -0.99 9.55 -6.09
N ILE A 92 -0.45 9.25 -7.27
CA ILE A 92 -1.14 8.50 -8.32
C ILE A 92 -0.42 7.18 -8.51
N ILE A 93 -1.18 6.10 -8.45
CA ILE A 93 -0.72 4.75 -8.78
C ILE A 93 -1.46 4.24 -10.02
N THR A 94 -0.86 3.29 -10.74
CA THR A 94 -1.40 2.78 -12.00
C THR A 94 -1.11 1.30 -12.14
N ALA A 95 -2.14 0.52 -12.44
CA ALA A 95 -2.01 -0.89 -12.77
C ALA A 95 -2.59 -1.17 -14.16
N GLN A 96 -1.95 -2.10 -14.87
CA GLN A 96 -2.35 -2.50 -16.22
C GLN A 96 -2.40 -4.02 -16.30
N LYS A 97 -3.43 -4.54 -16.96
CA LYS A 97 -3.61 -5.97 -17.23
C LYS A 97 -4.11 -6.16 -18.65
N VAL A 98 -3.71 -7.26 -19.27
CA VAL A 98 -4.20 -7.67 -20.59
C VAL A 98 -4.90 -9.01 -20.42
N ALA A 99 -6.16 -9.08 -20.84
CA ALA A 99 -6.91 -10.32 -20.92
C ALA A 99 -6.99 -10.77 -22.38
N THR A 100 -6.97 -12.08 -22.58
CA THR A 100 -7.01 -12.69 -23.91
C THR A 100 -8.02 -13.82 -23.92
N GLN A 101 -8.85 -13.87 -24.96
CA GLN A 101 -9.77 -14.97 -25.19
C GLN A 101 -9.69 -15.42 -26.65
N SER A 102 -9.45 -16.72 -26.84
CA SER A 102 -9.44 -17.33 -28.17
C SER A 102 -10.87 -17.64 -28.61
N VAL A 103 -11.22 -17.25 -29.83
CA VAL A 103 -12.54 -17.41 -30.43
C VAL A 103 -12.42 -17.95 -31.85
N LYS A 104 -13.44 -18.72 -32.28
CA LYS A 104 -13.46 -19.31 -33.62
C LYS A 104 -13.57 -18.22 -34.68
N SER A 105 -12.69 -18.29 -35.68
CA SER A 105 -12.72 -17.38 -36.82
C SER A 105 -13.93 -17.65 -37.73
N SER A 106 -14.55 -16.58 -38.24
CA SER A 106 -15.66 -16.65 -39.22
C SER A 106 -15.17 -16.71 -40.68
N GLY A 107 -13.86 -16.63 -40.91
CA GLY A 107 -13.23 -16.68 -42.23
C GLY A 107 -11.87 -16.02 -42.22
N SER A 108 -11.21 -15.88 -43.36
CA SER A 108 -9.91 -15.19 -43.43
C SER A 108 -9.94 -14.09 -44.48
N LYS A 109 -9.43 -12.91 -44.13
CA LYS A 109 -9.27 -11.80 -45.05
C LYS A 109 -7.78 -11.57 -45.27
N THR A 110 -7.37 -11.56 -46.53
CA THR A 110 -6.06 -11.04 -46.90
C THR A 110 -6.09 -9.54 -46.67
N VAL A 111 -5.34 -9.07 -45.67
CA VAL A 111 -5.17 -7.64 -45.41
C VAL A 111 -3.83 -7.24 -46.00
N ASN A 112 -3.90 -6.20 -46.82
CA ASN A 112 -2.76 -5.66 -47.53
C ASN A 112 -2.81 -4.13 -47.40
N SER A 113 -2.50 -3.64 -46.20
CA SER A 113 -2.56 -2.22 -45.86
C SER A 113 -1.16 -1.66 -45.63
N SER A 114 -0.93 -0.47 -46.20
CA SER A 114 0.29 0.31 -45.97
C SER A 114 0.15 1.14 -44.70
N ALA A 115 1.20 1.20 -43.89
CA ALA A 115 1.25 2.11 -42.76
C ALA A 115 1.17 3.56 -43.26
N SER A 116 0.57 4.45 -42.47
CA SER A 116 0.49 5.87 -42.80
C SER A 116 0.63 6.74 -41.56
N GLY A 117 0.98 8.00 -41.79
CA GLY A 117 1.07 9.00 -40.75
C GLY A 117 1.52 10.34 -41.32
N ASN A 118 1.61 11.34 -40.45
CA ASN A 118 2.00 12.69 -40.83
C ASN A 118 3.49 12.91 -40.56
N ILE A 119 4.16 13.52 -41.52
CA ILE A 119 5.53 14.04 -41.37
C ILE A 119 5.52 15.55 -41.53
N ILE A 120 6.41 16.22 -40.81
CA ILE A 120 6.73 17.63 -41.02
C ILE A 120 7.98 17.67 -41.91
N ILE A 121 7.86 18.34 -43.05
CA ILE A 121 8.93 18.47 -44.03
C ILE A 121 9.47 19.90 -43.94
N TYR A 122 10.79 20.01 -43.80
CA TYR A 122 11.52 21.25 -43.60
C TYR A 122 12.36 21.59 -44.82
N ASN A 123 12.45 22.88 -45.13
CA ASN A 123 13.26 23.43 -46.21
C ASN A 123 14.10 24.61 -45.68
N LYS A 124 15.41 24.43 -45.65
CA LYS A 124 16.39 25.45 -45.24
C LYS A 124 16.80 26.40 -46.37
N GLN A 125 16.34 26.15 -47.60
CA GLN A 125 16.62 26.99 -48.76
C GLN A 125 15.76 28.25 -48.73
N THR A 126 16.26 29.35 -49.27
CA THR A 126 15.48 30.59 -49.44
C THR A 126 14.37 30.46 -50.49
N LYS A 127 14.51 29.52 -51.42
CA LYS A 127 13.53 29.22 -52.47
C LYS A 127 12.57 28.13 -52.00
N SER A 128 11.33 28.19 -52.48
CA SER A 128 10.37 27.10 -52.26
C SER A 128 10.81 25.83 -52.97
N GLN A 129 10.57 24.68 -52.35
CA GLN A 129 10.89 23.37 -52.90
C GLN A 129 9.58 22.62 -53.18
N ARG A 130 9.32 22.35 -54.46
CA ARG A 130 8.19 21.51 -54.87
C ARG A 130 8.60 20.04 -54.81
N LEU A 131 7.76 19.22 -54.19
CA LEU A 131 7.84 17.76 -54.22
C LEU A 131 6.66 17.23 -55.04
N ILE A 132 6.96 16.34 -55.98
CA ILE A 132 5.94 15.72 -56.83
C ILE A 132 5.23 14.58 -56.11
N THR A 133 4.09 14.15 -56.63
CA THR A 133 3.46 12.91 -56.16
C THR A 133 4.44 11.75 -56.21
N ASN A 134 4.33 10.81 -55.27
CA ASN A 134 5.19 9.64 -55.09
C ASN A 134 6.66 9.93 -54.76
N THR A 135 6.99 11.16 -54.31
CA THR A 135 8.31 11.46 -53.74
C THR A 135 8.60 10.53 -52.56
N ARG A 136 9.79 9.93 -52.57
CA ARG A 136 10.24 8.94 -51.57
C ARG A 136 10.86 9.63 -50.36
N PHE A 137 10.50 9.16 -49.19
CA PHE A 137 11.05 9.51 -47.89
C PHE A 137 11.63 8.25 -47.26
N ALA A 138 12.93 8.24 -47.00
CA ALA A 138 13.62 7.08 -46.44
C ALA A 138 13.94 7.30 -44.97
N THR A 139 13.63 6.32 -44.14
CA THR A 139 14.13 6.26 -42.75
C THR A 139 15.60 5.82 -42.72
N THR A 140 16.26 5.99 -41.57
CA THR A 140 17.61 5.43 -41.35
C THR A 140 17.66 3.91 -41.51
N ALA A 141 16.55 3.22 -41.24
CA ALA A 141 16.42 1.77 -41.44
C ALA A 141 16.15 1.37 -42.90
N GLY A 142 16.11 2.32 -43.83
CA GLY A 142 15.88 2.06 -45.26
C GLY A 142 14.41 1.87 -45.66
N LEU A 143 13.46 1.97 -44.72
CA LEU A 143 12.03 1.90 -45.02
C LEU A 143 11.58 3.14 -45.79
N ILE A 144 10.82 2.93 -46.87
CA ILE A 144 10.37 3.98 -47.79
C ILE A 144 8.91 4.34 -47.57
N PHE A 145 8.65 5.64 -47.47
CA PHE A 145 7.32 6.23 -47.43
C PHE A 145 7.15 7.22 -48.60
N ARG A 146 5.91 7.45 -49.04
CA ARG A 146 5.59 8.32 -50.17
C ARG A 146 4.45 9.26 -49.88
N ILE A 147 4.54 10.47 -50.43
CA ILE A 147 3.40 11.37 -50.54
C ILE A 147 2.56 11.00 -51.75
N HIS A 148 1.23 11.07 -51.65
CA HIS A 148 0.33 10.83 -52.79
C HIS A 148 -0.10 12.11 -53.50
N THR A 149 0.09 13.26 -52.85
CA THR A 149 -0.20 14.57 -53.42
C THR A 149 1.10 15.35 -53.61
N ALA A 150 1.17 16.16 -54.67
CA ALA A 150 2.26 17.10 -54.83
C ALA A 150 2.13 18.21 -53.79
N ILE A 151 3.24 18.63 -53.21
CA ILE A 151 3.30 19.65 -52.17
C ILE A 151 4.42 20.64 -52.49
N THR A 152 4.25 21.88 -52.05
CA THR A 152 5.28 22.91 -52.19
C THR A 152 5.65 23.39 -50.80
N ILE A 153 6.88 23.10 -50.39
CA ILE A 153 7.42 23.54 -49.11
C ILE A 153 7.88 24.99 -49.29
N PRO A 154 7.43 25.94 -48.45
CA PRO A 154 7.90 27.32 -48.54
C PRO A 154 9.42 27.39 -48.34
N GLY A 155 10.04 28.42 -48.91
CA GLY A 155 11.42 28.75 -48.60
C GLY A 155 11.55 29.27 -47.17
N GLY A 156 12.72 29.09 -46.57
CA GLY A 156 13.09 29.63 -45.27
C GLY A 156 14.58 29.95 -45.21
N SER A 157 15.20 29.61 -44.09
CA SER A 157 16.63 29.81 -43.84
C SER A 157 17.20 28.66 -43.00
N ALA A 158 18.51 28.64 -42.80
CA ALA A 158 19.15 27.64 -41.95
C ALA A 158 18.66 27.71 -40.48
N ALA A 159 18.39 28.92 -39.96
CA ALA A 159 17.92 29.14 -38.59
C ALA A 159 16.40 28.90 -38.45
N ASN A 160 15.63 29.36 -39.44
CA ASN A 160 14.17 29.20 -39.48
C ASN A 160 13.77 28.54 -40.80
N PRO A 161 13.79 27.20 -40.88
CA PRO A 161 13.39 26.49 -42.09
C PRO A 161 11.90 26.68 -42.36
N GLY A 162 11.53 26.81 -43.64
CA GLY A 162 10.13 26.73 -44.05
C GLY A 162 9.64 25.30 -43.83
N SER A 163 8.37 25.13 -43.44
CA SER A 163 7.83 23.80 -43.14
C SER A 163 6.43 23.58 -43.67
N ILE A 164 6.10 22.32 -43.95
CA ILE A 164 4.73 21.88 -44.27
C ILE A 164 4.50 20.48 -43.71
N THR A 165 3.30 20.22 -43.21
CA THR A 165 2.88 18.88 -42.80
C THR A 165 2.27 18.15 -43.98
N ALA A 166 2.71 16.91 -44.23
CA ALA A 166 2.18 16.07 -45.28
C ALA A 166 1.92 14.65 -44.76
N LYS A 167 0.84 14.04 -45.24
CA LYS A 167 0.54 12.64 -44.98
C LYS A 167 1.34 11.76 -45.93
N VAL A 168 2.02 10.76 -45.38
CA VAL A 168 2.79 9.77 -46.12
C VAL A 168 2.26 8.36 -45.89
N TYR A 169 2.52 7.50 -46.87
CA TYR A 169 2.12 6.10 -46.90
C TYR A 169 3.32 5.21 -47.18
N ALA A 170 3.40 4.05 -46.53
CA ALA A 170 4.44 3.07 -46.78
C ALA A 170 4.42 2.58 -48.23
N ASP A 171 5.61 2.45 -48.84
CA ASP A 171 5.80 1.94 -50.20
C ASP A 171 5.32 0.50 -50.34
N GLN A 172 5.40 -0.27 -49.24
CA GLN A 172 4.91 -1.64 -49.18
C GLN A 172 3.97 -1.84 -47.99
N PRO A 173 2.99 -2.75 -48.13
CA PRO A 173 2.16 -3.20 -47.02
C PRO A 173 2.97 -4.07 -46.05
N GLY A 174 2.58 -4.06 -44.78
CA GLY A 174 3.26 -4.87 -43.75
C GLY A 174 3.45 -4.15 -42.42
N SER A 175 3.46 -4.93 -41.34
CA SER A 175 3.66 -4.41 -39.97
C SER A 175 5.07 -3.86 -39.73
N THR A 176 6.04 -4.22 -40.58
CA THR A 176 7.40 -3.67 -40.56
C THR A 176 7.44 -2.15 -40.79
N TYR A 177 6.40 -1.57 -41.39
CA TYR A 177 6.27 -0.13 -41.59
C TYR A 177 5.54 0.59 -40.44
N ASN A 178 5.11 -0.12 -39.40
CA ASN A 178 4.61 0.49 -38.17
C ASN A 178 5.80 0.91 -37.30
N ILE A 179 6.22 2.16 -37.44
CA ILE A 179 7.46 2.68 -36.85
C ILE A 179 7.19 3.79 -35.84
N ALA A 180 8.03 3.88 -34.81
CA ALA A 180 8.05 4.99 -33.88
C ALA A 180 8.43 6.33 -34.59
N PRO A 181 8.22 7.49 -33.94
CA PRO A 181 8.63 8.79 -34.48
C PRO A 181 10.10 8.79 -34.91
N THR A 182 10.39 9.24 -36.13
CA THR A 182 11.74 9.17 -36.71
C THR A 182 12.00 10.28 -37.73
N SER A 183 13.24 10.37 -38.19
CA SER A 183 13.68 11.29 -39.25
C SER A 183 13.70 10.61 -40.61
N PHE A 184 13.46 11.40 -41.65
CA PHE A 184 13.40 10.97 -43.03
C PHE A 184 14.30 11.83 -43.90
N THR A 185 15.00 11.18 -44.82
CA THR A 185 15.71 11.82 -45.93
C THR A 185 14.91 11.67 -47.22
N ILE A 186 15.24 12.45 -48.25
CA ILE A 186 14.64 12.33 -49.58
C ILE A 186 15.71 11.76 -50.52
N PRO A 187 15.72 10.45 -50.80
CA PRO A 187 16.77 9.83 -51.62
C PRO A 187 16.89 10.43 -53.03
N GLY A 188 15.81 11.00 -53.56
CA GLY A 188 15.80 11.68 -54.85
C GLY A 188 16.67 12.94 -54.92
N PHE A 189 17.17 13.44 -53.77
CA PHE A 189 18.09 14.56 -53.71
C PHE A 189 19.55 14.15 -53.51
N ALA A 190 19.87 12.86 -53.44
CA ALA A 190 21.24 12.40 -53.27
C ALA A 190 22.19 13.01 -54.32
N GLY A 191 23.31 13.58 -53.86
CA GLY A 191 24.30 14.24 -54.73
C GLY A 191 23.91 15.66 -55.18
N THR A 192 22.81 16.21 -54.68
CA THR A 192 22.37 17.58 -54.96
C THR A 192 22.49 18.45 -53.70
N PRO A 193 22.56 19.80 -53.83
CA PRO A 193 22.55 20.68 -52.66
C PRO A 193 21.31 20.50 -51.76
N GLN A 194 20.18 20.06 -52.33
CA GLN A 194 18.94 19.81 -51.60
C GLN A 194 19.07 18.70 -50.54
N GLU A 195 20.00 17.76 -50.71
CA GLU A 195 20.15 16.59 -49.84
C GLU A 195 20.27 16.96 -48.35
N ASN A 196 21.06 18.01 -48.07
CA ASN A 196 21.32 18.48 -46.71
C ASN A 196 20.40 19.65 -46.30
N LEU A 197 19.58 20.16 -47.23
CA LEU A 197 18.76 21.36 -47.03
C LEU A 197 17.28 21.05 -46.90
N VAL A 198 16.82 19.87 -47.33
CA VAL A 198 15.41 19.46 -47.28
C VAL A 198 15.31 18.09 -46.61
N TYR A 199 14.64 18.02 -45.46
CA TYR A 199 14.50 16.80 -44.66
C TYR A 199 13.13 16.75 -44.00
N ALA A 200 12.74 15.61 -43.44
CA ALA A 200 11.47 15.49 -42.73
C ALA A 200 11.59 14.71 -41.42
N ARG A 201 10.58 14.85 -40.56
CA ARG A 201 10.49 14.16 -39.28
C ARG A 201 9.03 13.85 -38.95
N SER A 202 8.77 12.72 -38.31
CA SER A 202 7.50 12.46 -37.63
C SER A 202 7.61 12.71 -36.14
N GLU A 203 6.53 13.23 -35.56
CA GLU A 203 6.36 13.38 -34.10
C GLU A 203 5.48 12.28 -33.51
N VAL A 204 4.66 11.64 -34.35
CA VAL A 204 3.74 10.55 -33.99
C VAL A 204 4.16 9.26 -34.74
N PRO A 205 3.92 8.06 -34.18
CA PRO A 205 4.20 6.81 -34.88
C PRO A 205 3.46 6.69 -36.22
N MET A 206 4.06 5.96 -37.16
CA MET A 206 3.37 5.45 -38.36
C MET A 206 2.64 4.16 -37.97
N THR A 207 1.37 4.03 -38.34
CA THR A 207 0.53 2.88 -37.97
C THR A 207 -0.34 2.41 -39.13
N GLY A 208 -0.97 1.24 -38.98
CA GLY A 208 -1.92 0.68 -39.95
C GLY A 208 -1.32 -0.21 -41.04
N GLY A 209 -0.01 -0.47 -41.00
CA GLY A 209 0.67 -1.43 -41.86
C GLY A 209 0.35 -2.86 -41.46
N ALA A 210 -0.19 -3.65 -42.39
CA ALA A 210 -0.44 -5.08 -42.21
C ALA A 210 -0.33 -5.80 -43.56
N SER A 211 0.32 -6.96 -43.58
CA SER A 211 0.36 -7.86 -44.74
C SER A 211 0.15 -9.28 -44.27
N GLY A 212 -0.83 -9.97 -44.85
CA GLY A 212 -1.05 -11.39 -44.59
C GLY A 212 -2.52 -11.75 -44.49
N THR A 213 -2.77 -13.02 -44.21
CA THR A 213 -4.10 -13.56 -43.99
C THR A 213 -4.45 -13.38 -42.52
N VAL A 214 -5.27 -12.37 -42.19
CA VAL A 214 -5.81 -12.24 -40.84
C VAL A 214 -7.17 -12.93 -40.77
N PRO A 215 -7.41 -13.70 -39.72
CA PRO A 215 -8.72 -14.29 -39.49
C PRO A 215 -9.73 -13.17 -39.20
N VAL A 216 -10.87 -13.21 -39.89
CA VAL A 216 -12.02 -12.35 -39.65
C VAL A 216 -12.82 -12.97 -38.51
N LEU A 217 -13.29 -12.12 -37.61
CA LEU A 217 -14.24 -12.44 -36.58
C LEU A 217 -15.62 -11.93 -36.98
N ASP A 218 -16.64 -12.69 -36.60
CA ASP A 218 -18.00 -12.17 -36.62
C ASP A 218 -18.10 -11.02 -35.61
N SER A 219 -18.67 -9.88 -36.01
CA SER A 219 -18.70 -8.68 -35.17
C SER A 219 -19.53 -8.85 -33.90
N ALA A 220 -20.54 -9.74 -33.91
CA ALA A 220 -21.29 -10.06 -32.70
C ALA A 220 -20.46 -10.90 -31.74
N VAL A 221 -19.70 -11.88 -32.25
CA VAL A 221 -18.77 -12.68 -31.45
C VAL A 221 -17.67 -11.80 -30.85
N GLU A 222 -17.12 -10.88 -31.63
CA GLU A 222 -16.08 -9.95 -31.18
C GLU A 222 -16.59 -9.06 -30.03
N SER A 223 -17.74 -8.39 -30.21
CA SER A 223 -18.32 -7.53 -29.18
C SER A 223 -18.74 -8.28 -27.90
N GLN A 224 -19.25 -9.52 -28.04
CA GLN A 224 -19.55 -10.38 -26.89
C GLN A 224 -18.28 -10.77 -26.13
N THR A 225 -17.21 -11.08 -26.86
CA THR A 225 -15.90 -11.44 -26.29
C THR A 225 -15.27 -10.25 -25.57
N GLU A 226 -15.31 -9.06 -26.16
CA GLU A 226 -14.85 -7.81 -25.54
C GLU A 226 -15.60 -7.55 -24.22
N SER A 227 -16.93 -7.65 -24.22
CA SER A 227 -17.74 -7.45 -23.02
C SER A 227 -17.40 -8.45 -21.91
N ALA A 228 -17.09 -9.70 -22.27
CA ALA A 228 -16.66 -10.72 -21.33
C ALA A 228 -15.26 -10.44 -20.78
N LEU A 229 -14.32 -10.01 -21.63
CA LEU A 229 -12.96 -9.63 -21.24
C LEU A 229 -12.96 -8.43 -20.30
N ILE A 230 -13.74 -7.38 -20.60
CA ILE A 230 -13.90 -6.21 -19.73
C ILE A 230 -14.44 -6.63 -18.36
N LYS A 231 -15.50 -7.46 -18.33
CA LYS A 231 -16.08 -7.95 -17.07
C LYS A 231 -15.09 -8.78 -16.24
N ALA A 232 -14.21 -9.55 -16.90
CA ALA A 232 -13.16 -10.31 -16.24
C ALA A 232 -12.01 -9.45 -15.74
N LEU A 233 -11.63 -8.40 -16.49
CA LEU A 233 -10.53 -7.50 -16.14
C LEU A 233 -10.84 -6.59 -14.94
N THR A 234 -12.08 -6.14 -14.77
CA THR A 234 -12.45 -5.22 -13.70
C THR A 234 -12.02 -5.68 -12.29
N PRO A 235 -12.36 -6.89 -11.80
CA PRO A 235 -11.92 -7.34 -10.48
C PRO A 235 -10.39 -7.52 -10.39
N ASP A 236 -9.75 -7.99 -11.47
CA ASP A 236 -8.30 -8.19 -11.51
C ASP A 236 -7.52 -6.86 -11.43
N LEU A 237 -8.05 -5.81 -12.05
CA LEU A 237 -7.48 -4.47 -11.97
C LEU A 237 -7.67 -3.85 -10.58
N LEU A 238 -8.83 -4.04 -9.96
CA LEU A 238 -9.08 -3.59 -8.58
C LEU A 238 -8.13 -4.28 -7.59
N ALA A 239 -7.97 -5.60 -7.68
CA ALA A 239 -7.02 -6.32 -6.84
C ALA A 239 -5.57 -5.85 -7.08
N ALA A 240 -5.19 -5.63 -8.35
CA ALA A 240 -3.85 -5.17 -8.70
C ALA A 240 -3.54 -3.76 -8.21
N ILE A 241 -4.53 -2.84 -8.20
CA ILE A 241 -4.32 -1.48 -7.70
C ILE A 241 -4.29 -1.44 -6.17
N GLU A 242 -5.08 -2.29 -5.51
CA GLU A 242 -5.08 -2.42 -4.05
C GLU A 242 -3.73 -2.96 -3.54
N GLU A 243 -3.13 -3.93 -4.23
CA GLU A 243 -1.79 -4.46 -3.89
C GLU A 243 -0.68 -3.40 -4.05
N GLN A 244 -0.89 -2.39 -4.88
CA GLN A 244 0.06 -1.30 -5.08
C GLN A 244 -0.07 -0.16 -4.06
N VAL A 245 -1.09 -0.17 -3.19
CA VAL A 245 -1.24 0.87 -2.16
C VAL A 245 -0.13 0.69 -1.11
N PRO A 246 0.78 1.67 -0.94
CA PRO A 246 1.86 1.56 0.03
C PRO A 246 1.33 1.57 1.47
N GLU A 247 2.12 1.04 2.40
CA GLU A 247 1.81 1.14 3.83
C GLU A 247 1.69 2.61 4.26
N GLY A 248 0.67 2.92 5.06
CA GLY A 248 0.38 4.28 5.50
C GLY A 248 -0.43 5.12 4.51
N TYR A 249 -0.75 4.60 3.32
CA TYR A 249 -1.66 5.21 2.36
C TYR A 249 -3.04 4.56 2.38
N ILE A 250 -4.02 5.27 1.85
CA ILE A 250 -5.39 4.79 1.74
C ILE A 250 -5.97 5.14 0.37
N LEU A 251 -6.71 4.20 -0.19
CA LEU A 251 -7.53 4.37 -1.39
C LEU A 251 -8.99 4.52 -0.97
N VAL A 252 -9.63 5.61 -1.39
CA VAL A 252 -11.05 5.89 -1.11
C VAL A 252 -11.90 5.42 -2.28
N GLU A 253 -13.12 4.94 -1.99
CA GLU A 253 -14.08 4.61 -3.04
C GLU A 253 -14.32 5.83 -3.95
N GLY A 254 -14.35 5.63 -5.27
CA GLY A 254 -14.49 6.73 -6.24
C GLY A 254 -13.21 7.51 -6.56
N ALA A 255 -12.08 7.20 -5.89
CA ALA A 255 -10.77 7.77 -6.19
C ALA A 255 -10.01 7.04 -7.30
N SER A 256 -10.67 6.19 -8.09
CA SER A 256 -10.07 5.44 -9.19
C SER A 256 -10.91 5.51 -10.47
N SER A 257 -10.25 5.41 -11.62
CA SER A 257 -10.88 5.35 -12.93
C SER A 257 -10.22 4.26 -13.77
N THR A 258 -11.03 3.50 -14.50
CA THR A 258 -10.58 2.40 -15.35
C THR A 258 -10.85 2.72 -16.81
N PHE A 259 -9.86 2.48 -17.65
CA PHE A 259 -9.90 2.65 -19.10
C PHE A 259 -9.65 1.30 -19.76
N PHE A 260 -10.35 1.05 -20.85
CA PHE A 260 -10.21 -0.17 -21.64
C PHE A 260 -9.80 0.19 -23.07
N GLU A 261 -8.80 -0.52 -23.57
CA GLU A 261 -8.28 -0.38 -24.93
C GLU A 261 -8.28 -1.75 -25.61
N LYS A 262 -8.98 -1.81 -26.74
CA LYS A 262 -8.95 -2.96 -27.62
C LYS A 262 -7.60 -3.07 -28.32
N LEU A 263 -6.96 -4.22 -28.17
CA LEU A 263 -5.73 -4.52 -28.90
C LEU A 263 -6.06 -5.23 -30.23
N THR A 264 -5.15 -5.12 -31.20
CA THR A 264 -5.35 -5.76 -32.52
C THR A 264 -5.42 -7.28 -32.36
N PRO A 265 -6.49 -7.94 -32.86
CA PRO A 265 -6.60 -9.39 -32.79
C PRO A 265 -5.43 -10.09 -33.48
N THR A 266 -4.93 -11.15 -32.89
CA THR A 266 -3.81 -11.95 -33.44
C THR A 266 -4.27 -13.37 -33.72
N SER A 267 -3.66 -14.04 -34.68
CA SER A 267 -3.88 -15.48 -34.86
C SER A 267 -3.53 -16.21 -33.57
N SER A 268 -4.44 -17.09 -33.13
CA SER A 268 -4.19 -17.94 -31.97
C SER A 268 -3.20 -19.05 -32.30
N GLY A 269 -2.60 -19.67 -31.27
CA GLY A 269 -1.80 -20.89 -31.44
C GLY A 269 -2.61 -22.10 -31.94
N THR A 270 -3.94 -22.01 -31.91
CA THR A 270 -4.84 -23.05 -32.44
C THR A 270 -5.38 -22.69 -33.82
N THR A 271 -5.26 -23.61 -34.77
CA THR A 271 -5.75 -23.43 -36.15
C THR A 271 -7.24 -23.08 -36.18
N GLY A 272 -7.59 -22.00 -36.89
CA GLY A 272 -8.98 -21.54 -37.03
C GLY A 272 -9.49 -20.70 -35.85
N GLN A 273 -8.63 -20.33 -34.90
CA GLN A 273 -8.97 -19.43 -33.80
C GLN A 273 -8.19 -18.10 -33.87
N VAL A 274 -8.79 -17.07 -33.28
CA VAL A 274 -8.27 -15.72 -33.15
C VAL A 274 -8.22 -15.35 -31.68
N ASP A 275 -7.11 -14.79 -31.24
CA ASP A 275 -6.99 -14.22 -29.90
C ASP A 275 -7.50 -12.78 -29.93
N VAL A 276 -8.64 -12.56 -29.28
CA VAL A 276 -9.15 -11.22 -28.96
C VAL A 276 -8.49 -10.78 -27.66
N LYS A 277 -7.95 -9.56 -27.66
CA LYS A 277 -7.16 -9.02 -26.55
C LYS A 277 -7.72 -7.67 -26.13
N GLU A 278 -7.93 -7.53 -24.84
CA GLU A 278 -8.35 -6.28 -24.21
C GLU A 278 -7.31 -5.88 -23.17
N GLN A 279 -6.88 -4.63 -23.20
CA GLN A 279 -6.03 -4.05 -22.18
C GLN A 279 -6.88 -3.16 -21.27
N GLY A 280 -6.84 -3.45 -19.97
CA GLY A 280 -7.41 -2.57 -18.95
C GLY A 280 -6.31 -1.81 -18.23
N THR A 281 -6.53 -0.52 -18.00
CA THR A 281 -5.66 0.37 -17.22
C THR A 281 -6.48 1.03 -16.13
N ILE A 282 -6.11 0.82 -14.86
CA ILE A 282 -6.72 1.51 -13.72
C ILE A 282 -5.73 2.53 -13.16
N ILE A 283 -6.22 3.75 -12.97
CA ILE A 283 -5.49 4.86 -12.36
C ILE A 283 -6.21 5.22 -11.07
N ALA A 284 -5.48 5.30 -9.98
CA ALA A 284 -6.04 5.61 -8.67
C ALA A 284 -5.26 6.73 -7.97
N VAL A 285 -5.99 7.55 -7.22
CA VAL A 285 -5.46 8.58 -6.33
C VAL A 285 -5.46 8.03 -4.92
N ILE A 286 -4.28 8.03 -4.30
CA ILE A 286 -4.08 7.60 -2.93
C ILE A 286 -3.64 8.78 -2.06
N PHE A 287 -3.98 8.71 -0.78
CA PHE A 287 -3.65 9.74 0.20
C PHE A 287 -2.93 9.11 1.38
N PRO A 288 -1.93 9.77 1.99
CA PRO A 288 -1.44 9.36 3.30
C PRO A 288 -2.59 9.36 4.29
N ASN A 289 -2.79 8.24 4.99
CA ASN A 289 -3.92 8.02 5.90
C ASN A 289 -3.98 9.14 6.96
N ALA A 290 -2.84 9.44 7.61
CA ALA A 290 -2.77 10.49 8.62
C ALA A 290 -3.14 11.88 8.09
N SER A 291 -2.70 12.24 6.87
CA SER A 291 -2.99 13.54 6.28
C SER A 291 -4.46 13.69 5.89
N LEU A 292 -5.05 12.65 5.29
CA LEU A 292 -6.48 12.64 4.96
C LEU A 292 -7.34 12.67 6.22
N ALA A 293 -6.97 11.88 7.23
CA ALA A 293 -7.68 11.82 8.50
C ALA A 293 -7.67 13.19 9.21
N LYS A 294 -6.51 13.87 9.23
CA LYS A 294 -6.38 15.23 9.76
C LYS A 294 -7.28 16.22 9.01
N ALA A 295 -7.22 16.25 7.68
CA ALA A 295 -8.07 17.14 6.89
C ALA A 295 -9.57 16.89 7.16
N VAL A 296 -9.96 15.63 7.27
CA VAL A 296 -11.33 15.23 7.64
C VAL A 296 -11.69 15.74 9.04
N ALA A 297 -10.83 15.53 10.04
CA ALA A 297 -11.07 15.98 11.42
C ALA A 297 -11.27 17.50 11.50
N GLU A 298 -10.44 18.27 10.78
CA GLU A 298 -10.55 19.74 10.68
C GLU A 298 -11.85 20.20 9.99
N SER A 299 -12.43 19.37 9.12
CA SER A 299 -13.68 19.71 8.41
C SER A 299 -14.96 19.46 9.22
N ILE A 300 -14.88 18.64 10.28
CA ILE A 300 -16.05 18.24 11.06
C ILE A 300 -16.38 19.32 12.10
N THR A 301 -17.49 20.03 11.87
CA THR A 301 -17.98 21.06 12.80
C THR A 301 -18.40 20.44 14.14
N GLY A 302 -17.88 20.95 15.25
CA GLY A 302 -18.22 20.50 16.60
C GLY A 302 -17.30 19.39 17.15
N LEU A 303 -16.33 18.94 16.36
CA LEU A 303 -15.21 18.18 16.87
C LEU A 303 -14.18 19.15 17.48
N ASP A 304 -13.87 18.98 18.76
CA ASP A 304 -12.82 19.78 19.45
C ASP A 304 -11.41 19.24 19.11
N TYR A 305 -11.09 19.21 17.82
CA TYR A 305 -9.82 18.73 17.31
C TYR A 305 -8.75 19.81 17.43
N GLN A 306 -7.65 19.51 18.14
CA GLN A 306 -6.58 20.46 18.44
C GLN A 306 -5.27 20.12 17.71
N GLY A 307 -5.35 19.28 16.67
CA GLY A 307 -4.19 18.91 15.85
C GLY A 307 -3.47 17.64 16.33
N GLU A 308 -4.11 16.83 17.17
CA GLU A 308 -3.56 15.56 17.62
C GLU A 308 -3.36 14.58 16.46
N PRO A 309 -2.32 13.71 16.50
CA PRO A 309 -2.14 12.67 15.50
C PRO A 309 -3.33 11.69 15.48
N LEU A 310 -3.91 11.46 14.31
CA LEU A 310 -5.02 10.52 14.12
C LEU A 310 -5.01 9.90 12.71
N THR A 311 -5.69 8.77 12.57
CA THR A 311 -5.80 8.01 11.33
C THR A 311 -7.26 7.59 11.09
N LEU A 312 -7.62 7.33 9.84
CA LEU A 312 -8.86 6.66 9.48
C LEU A 312 -8.76 5.16 9.79
N ALA A 313 -9.77 4.62 10.48
CA ALA A 313 -9.91 3.18 10.72
C ALA A 313 -10.12 2.39 9.42
N SER A 314 -10.89 2.98 8.51
CA SER A 314 -11.21 2.44 7.19
C SER A 314 -11.65 3.58 6.26
N ALA A 315 -11.45 3.41 4.95
CA ALA A 315 -12.02 4.25 3.91
C ALA A 315 -13.31 3.69 3.30
N SER A 316 -13.73 2.48 3.68
CA SER A 316 -14.88 1.77 3.06
C SER A 316 -16.23 2.48 3.24
N SER A 317 -16.33 3.41 4.19
CA SER A 317 -17.53 4.20 4.45
C SER A 317 -17.42 5.64 3.93
N LEU A 318 -16.39 5.93 3.13
CA LEU A 318 -16.12 7.21 2.52
C LEU A 318 -16.12 7.07 1.00
N SER A 319 -16.73 8.04 0.33
CA SER A 319 -16.78 8.13 -1.12
C SER A 319 -16.23 9.47 -1.58
N LEU A 320 -15.32 9.42 -2.55
CA LEU A 320 -14.74 10.57 -3.21
C LEU A 320 -15.50 10.84 -4.51
N SER A 321 -15.88 12.10 -4.72
CA SER A 321 -16.52 12.56 -5.95
C SER A 321 -15.79 13.78 -6.50
N ALA A 322 -15.41 13.73 -7.78
CA ALA A 322 -14.80 14.83 -8.50
C ALA A 322 -15.24 14.82 -9.97
N PRO A 323 -15.30 15.99 -10.65
CA PRO A 323 -15.63 16.05 -12.07
C PRO A 323 -14.63 15.29 -12.96
N ARG A 324 -13.35 15.29 -12.56
CA ARG A 324 -12.26 14.59 -13.23
C ARG A 324 -11.19 14.26 -12.20
N LEU A 325 -10.68 13.02 -12.22
CA LEU A 325 -9.51 12.64 -11.43
C LEU A 325 -8.24 13.28 -12.01
N PRO A 326 -7.26 13.67 -11.16
CA PRO A 326 -6.03 14.29 -11.60
C PRO A 326 -5.17 13.28 -12.37
N ASP A 327 -4.42 13.77 -13.35
CA ASP A 327 -3.30 13.05 -13.95
C ASP A 327 -1.98 13.55 -13.35
N ALA A 328 -0.87 12.93 -13.71
CA ALA A 328 0.44 13.24 -13.15
C ALA A 328 0.93 14.69 -13.40
N SER A 329 0.25 15.46 -14.26
CA SER A 329 0.57 16.87 -14.54
C SER A 329 -0.19 17.88 -13.67
N VAL A 330 -1.19 17.43 -12.92
CA VAL A 330 -2.08 18.30 -12.14
C VAL A 330 -1.52 18.53 -10.73
N SER A 331 -1.06 19.74 -10.41
CA SER A 331 -0.48 20.03 -9.09
C SER A 331 -1.51 20.14 -7.96
N SER A 332 -2.78 20.38 -8.28
CA SER A 332 -3.87 20.62 -7.32
C SER A 332 -5.14 19.91 -7.75
N PHE A 333 -5.71 19.12 -6.83
CA PHE A 333 -6.89 18.29 -7.08
C PHE A 333 -8.01 18.66 -6.10
N ALA A 334 -9.11 19.18 -6.63
CA ALA A 334 -10.31 19.48 -5.85
C ALA A 334 -11.33 18.35 -5.95
N PHE A 335 -11.85 17.92 -4.80
CA PHE A 335 -12.84 16.84 -4.70
C PHE A 335 -13.79 17.05 -3.52
N THR A 336 -14.91 16.34 -3.54
CA THR A 336 -15.83 16.26 -2.41
C THR A 336 -15.72 14.89 -1.78
N LEU A 337 -15.61 14.84 -0.46
CA LEU A 337 -15.64 13.60 0.30
C LEU A 337 -16.97 13.51 1.05
N SER A 338 -17.65 12.37 0.93
CA SER A 338 -18.93 12.10 1.59
C SER A 338 -18.91 10.76 2.33
N GLY A 339 -19.71 10.64 3.38
CA GLY A 339 -19.92 9.38 4.10
C GLY A 339 -19.70 9.50 5.60
N THR A 340 -19.29 8.41 6.24
CA THR A 340 -18.98 8.37 7.68
C THR A 340 -17.50 8.10 7.88
N ALA A 341 -16.78 9.07 8.46
CA ALA A 341 -15.39 8.88 8.83
C ALA A 341 -15.30 8.31 10.24
N SER A 342 -14.51 7.25 10.42
CA SER A 342 -14.12 6.73 11.73
C SER A 342 -12.66 7.06 11.98
N LEU A 343 -12.42 8.01 12.87
CA LEU A 343 -11.13 8.56 13.23
C LEU A 343 -10.64 7.88 14.52
N ILE A 344 -9.41 7.37 14.49
CA ILE A 344 -8.73 6.76 15.62
C ILE A 344 -7.53 7.66 15.98
N TYR A 345 -7.48 8.13 17.22
CA TYR A 345 -6.33 8.90 17.68
C TYR A 345 -5.10 7.99 17.83
N THR A 346 -3.96 8.47 17.35
CA THR A 346 -2.69 7.73 17.41
C THR A 346 -2.05 7.94 18.77
N ILE A 347 -1.77 6.85 19.46
CA ILE A 347 -1.10 6.87 20.76
C ILE A 347 0.42 6.90 20.56
N ASP A 348 1.06 7.92 21.10
CA ASP A 348 2.52 7.95 21.26
C ASP A 348 2.89 7.23 22.57
N SER A 349 3.35 5.98 22.44
CA SER A 349 3.76 5.14 23.56
C SER A 349 4.87 5.77 24.40
N THR A 350 5.77 6.54 23.78
CA THR A 350 6.89 7.20 24.45
C THR A 350 6.38 8.34 25.33
N ARG A 351 5.46 9.14 24.81
CA ARG A 351 4.82 10.24 25.56
C ARG A 351 3.98 9.71 26.72
N ILE A 352 3.23 8.63 26.51
CA ILE A 352 2.47 7.97 27.59
C ILE A 352 3.41 7.40 28.66
N ALA A 353 4.49 6.72 28.29
CA ALA A 353 5.47 6.19 29.24
C ALA A 353 6.12 7.31 30.06
N ALA A 354 6.51 8.41 29.42
CA ALA A 354 7.05 9.59 30.10
C ALA A 354 6.03 10.22 31.06
N ALA A 355 4.75 10.25 30.67
CA ALA A 355 3.68 10.82 31.48
C ALA A 355 3.43 10.03 32.78
N VAL A 356 3.64 8.72 32.79
CA VAL A 356 3.41 7.87 33.98
C VAL A 356 4.69 7.59 34.77
N SER A 357 5.86 7.89 34.20
CA SER A 357 7.16 7.62 34.82
C SER A 357 7.28 8.26 36.20
N GLY A 358 7.78 7.49 37.17
CA GLY A 358 7.96 7.91 38.56
C GLY A 358 6.69 8.26 39.33
N LYS A 359 5.50 8.19 38.71
CA LYS A 359 4.22 8.50 39.36
C LYS A 359 3.69 7.30 40.14
N THR A 360 2.89 7.59 41.16
CA THR A 360 2.09 6.57 41.82
C THR A 360 0.96 6.12 40.89
N ARG A 361 0.36 4.95 41.15
CA ARG A 361 -0.79 4.46 40.37
C ARG A 361 -1.89 5.51 40.21
N SER A 362 -2.32 6.13 41.31
CA SER A 362 -3.37 7.16 41.29
C SER A 362 -2.94 8.42 40.52
N ALA A 363 -1.69 8.87 40.70
CA ALA A 363 -1.19 10.03 39.96
C ALA A 363 -1.01 9.74 38.46
N ALA A 364 -0.70 8.51 38.08
CA ALA A 364 -0.65 8.06 36.69
C ALA A 364 -2.06 8.00 36.08
N GLU A 365 -3.06 7.49 36.80
CA GLU A 365 -4.47 7.49 36.35
C GLU A 365 -4.95 8.92 36.03
N VAL A 366 -4.68 9.88 36.92
CA VAL A 366 -5.00 11.31 36.69
C VAL A 366 -4.17 11.94 35.57
N ALA A 367 -2.91 11.54 35.40
CA ALA A 367 -2.09 12.05 34.30
C ALA A 367 -2.65 11.60 32.94
N LEU A 368 -3.14 10.36 32.84
CA LEU A 368 -3.67 9.78 31.60
C LEU A 368 -5.02 10.39 31.20
N THR A 369 -5.80 10.93 32.12
CA THR A 369 -7.06 11.64 31.78
C THR A 369 -6.85 12.96 31.07
N ASN A 370 -5.63 13.52 31.11
CA ASN A 370 -5.30 14.77 30.42
C ASN A 370 -4.95 14.57 28.94
N TYR A 371 -4.95 13.33 28.44
CA TYR A 371 -4.62 12.99 27.07
C TYR A 371 -5.91 12.68 26.28
N PRO A 372 -6.39 13.59 25.41
CA PRO A 372 -7.65 13.42 24.67
C PRO A 372 -7.66 12.21 23.73
N GLU A 373 -6.49 11.74 23.31
CA GLU A 373 -6.29 10.52 22.54
C GLU A 373 -6.54 9.23 23.34
N VAL A 374 -6.58 9.28 24.68
CA VAL A 374 -6.76 8.11 25.55
C VAL A 374 -8.21 8.00 25.99
N LYS A 375 -8.92 6.97 25.49
CA LYS A 375 -10.28 6.65 25.97
C LYS A 375 -10.25 5.88 27.29
N ARG A 376 -9.32 4.94 27.40
CA ARG A 376 -9.16 4.09 28.60
C ARG A 376 -7.71 3.68 28.74
N ALA A 377 -7.23 3.61 29.98
CA ALA A 377 -5.93 3.01 30.28
C ALA A 377 -6.04 1.99 31.41
N VAL A 378 -5.40 0.83 31.23
CA VAL A 378 -5.30 -0.22 32.23
C VAL A 378 -3.86 -0.29 32.72
N ILE A 379 -3.68 0.02 34.00
CA ILE A 379 -2.36 0.04 34.64
C ILE A 379 -2.12 -1.26 35.38
N THR A 380 -1.02 -1.93 35.05
CA THR A 380 -0.56 -3.15 35.72
C THR A 380 0.86 -2.97 36.26
N LEU A 381 0.98 -2.98 37.59
CA LEU A 381 2.27 -2.96 38.30
C LEU A 381 2.52 -4.34 38.92
N ARG A 382 3.66 -4.95 38.58
CA ARG A 382 4.12 -6.20 39.19
C ARG A 382 5.45 -5.98 39.92
N PRO A 383 5.61 -6.54 41.12
CA PRO A 383 4.57 -7.22 41.93
C PRO A 383 3.45 -6.26 42.40
N PHE A 384 2.28 -6.78 42.77
CA PHE A 384 1.08 -5.98 43.10
C PHE A 384 1.26 -4.98 44.25
N TRP A 385 2.28 -5.16 45.08
CA TRP A 385 2.62 -4.27 46.20
C TRP A 385 3.44 -3.05 45.77
N ARG A 386 3.92 -2.96 44.51
CA ARG A 386 4.54 -1.75 43.99
C ARG A 386 3.49 -0.66 43.80
N LYS A 387 3.75 0.51 44.39
CA LYS A 387 2.85 1.68 44.34
C LYS A 387 3.21 2.69 43.25
N THR A 388 4.43 2.60 42.72
CA THR A 388 5.04 3.63 41.86
C THR A 388 5.64 2.99 40.61
N PHE A 389 5.52 3.69 39.50
CA PHE A 389 6.19 3.34 38.25
C PHE A 389 7.72 3.49 38.35
N PRO A 390 8.49 2.75 37.55
CA PRO A 390 9.91 3.02 37.33
C PRO A 390 10.15 4.48 36.95
N GLN A 391 11.33 5.01 37.31
CA GLN A 391 11.76 6.37 36.94
C GLN A 391 12.22 6.47 35.48
N ASP A 392 12.67 5.34 34.92
CA ASP A 392 13.06 5.26 33.53
C ASP A 392 11.82 4.90 32.68
N PRO A 393 11.39 5.77 31.76
CA PRO A 393 10.27 5.49 30.85
C PRO A 393 10.49 4.24 30.00
N SER A 394 11.74 3.88 29.66
CA SER A 394 12.06 2.70 28.85
C SER A 394 11.71 1.38 29.54
N SER A 395 11.64 1.40 30.89
CA SER A 395 11.24 0.26 31.71
C SER A 395 9.71 0.08 31.80
N ILE A 396 8.93 0.93 31.13
CA ILE A 396 7.47 0.93 31.12
C ILE A 396 7.00 0.43 29.77
N ASN A 397 6.34 -0.73 29.75
CA ASN A 397 5.82 -1.30 28.52
C ASN A 397 4.41 -0.74 28.26
N VAL A 398 4.28 0.07 27.22
CA VAL A 398 3.00 0.62 26.78
C VAL A 398 2.50 -0.17 25.58
N SER A 399 1.34 -0.82 25.72
CA SER A 399 0.68 -1.54 24.65
C SER A 399 -0.59 -0.81 24.23
N VAL A 400 -0.80 -0.63 22.93
CA VAL A 400 -2.04 -0.06 22.40
C VAL A 400 -3.00 -1.21 22.11
N ALA A 401 -4.13 -1.23 22.79
CA ALA A 401 -5.19 -2.19 22.51
C ALA A 401 -5.91 -1.79 21.21
N ASN A 402 -6.26 -2.77 20.38
CA ASN A 402 -7.13 -2.52 19.25
C ASN A 402 -8.49 -1.98 19.76
N PRO A 403 -9.00 -0.88 19.19
CA PRO A 403 -10.23 -0.24 19.64
C PRO A 403 -11.49 -1.11 19.50
#